data_AF-A0A2K2EW32-F1
#
_entry.id   AF-A0A2K2EW32-F1
#
_cell.length_a   1.000
_cell.length_b   1.000
_cell.length_c   1.000
_cell.angle_alpha   90.00
_cell.angle_beta   90.00
_cell.angle_gamma   90.00
#
_symmetry.space_group_name_H-M   'P 1'
#
loop_
_entity.id
_entity.type
_entity.pdbx_description
1 polymer ?
#
loop_
_entity_poly.entity_id
_entity_poly.type
_entity_poly.pdbx_seq_one_letter_code
_entity_poly.pdbx_strand_id
1 'polypeptide(L)' 'MNGLGVTLTPTWDNAEGVTGWQRVCTITGNSALQQACEDVFRVK' A
#
# COMPACT_ATOMS: atom_id res chain seq x y z
N MET A 1 14.34 -1.24 13.14
CA MET A 1 13.62 -0.53 12.05
C MET A 1 12.29 -1.25 11.86
N ASN A 2 11.36 -1.08 12.79
CA ASN A 2 10.06 -1.76 12.75
C ASN A 2 9.00 -0.68 12.91
N GLY A 3 8.11 -0.52 11.93
CA GLY A 3 7.06 0.50 12.03
C GLY A 3 6.28 0.78 10.75
N LEU A 4 6.78 0.38 9.57
CA LEU A 4 6.08 0.55 8.29
C LEU A 4 5.99 -0.79 7.55
N GLY A 5 4.77 -1.25 7.31
CA GLY A 5 4.45 -2.36 6.41
C GLY A 5 3.54 -1.87 5.28
N VAL A 6 3.71 -2.43 4.08
CA VAL A 6 2.84 -2.15 2.94
C VAL A 6 2.35 -3.45 2.35
N THR A 7 1.03 -3.60 2.28
CA THR A 7 0.37 -4.74 1.64
C THR A 7 -0.06 -4.33 0.24
N LEU A 8 0.41 -5.07 -0.76
CA LEU A 8 0.02 -4.94 -2.16
C LEU A 8 -0.87 -6.12 -2.54
N THR A 9 -2.15 -5.86 -2.75
CA THR A 9 -3.12 -6.87 -3.18
C THR A 9 -3.41 -6.69 -4.66
N PRO A 10 -3.14 -7.69 -5.53
CA PRO A 10 -3.47 -7.56 -6.94
C PRO A 10 -4.98 -7.58 -7.13
N THR A 11 -5.48 -6.68 -7.96
CA THR A 11 -6.82 -6.78 -8.54
C THR A 11 -6.71 -7.67 -9.77
N TRP A 12 -7.39 -8.81 -9.74
CA TRP A 12 -7.33 -9.81 -10.79
C TRP A 12 -8.63 -9.82 -11.58
N ASP A 13 -8.49 -9.74 -12.90
CA ASP A 13 -9.54 -10.00 -13.88
C ASP A 13 -9.18 -11.27 -14.66
N ASN A 14 -10.15 -12.13 -14.94
CA ASN A 14 -9.89 -13.42 -15.58
C ASN A 14 -9.62 -13.31 -17.08
N ALA A 15 -10.04 -12.24 -17.75
CA ALA A 15 -9.75 -11.99 -19.15
C ALA A 15 -8.44 -11.20 -19.32
N GLU A 16 -8.23 -10.20 -18.47
CA GLU A 16 -7.14 -9.22 -18.61
C GLU A 16 -5.94 -9.49 -17.67
N GLY A 17 -6.06 -10.43 -16.73
CA GLY A 17 -5.04 -10.73 -15.73
C GLY A 17 -4.97 -9.69 -14.60
N VAL A 18 -3.77 -9.28 -14.18
CA VAL A 18 -3.64 -8.22 -13.17
C VAL A 18 -4.03 -6.87 -13.78
N THR A 19 -5.15 -6.32 -13.35
CA THR A 19 -5.66 -5.02 -13.83
C THR A 19 -5.30 -3.86 -12.91
N GLY A 20 -4.87 -4.16 -11.69
CA GLY A 20 -4.51 -3.14 -10.71
C GLY A 20 -3.88 -3.70 -9.45
N TRP A 21 -3.50 -2.79 -8.56
CA TRP A 21 -2.97 -3.13 -7.24
C TRP A 21 -3.61 -2.24 -6.19
N GLN A 22 -4.34 -2.85 -5.27
CA GLN A 22 -4.72 -2.20 -4.03
C GLN A 22 -3.51 -2.14 -3.11
N ARG A 23 -3.25 -0.96 -2.55
CA ARG A 23 -2.11 -0.70 -1.67
C ARG A 23 -2.65 -0.32 -0.30
N VAL A 24 -2.13 -0.92 0.75
CA VAL A 24 -2.51 -0.61 2.13
C VAL A 24 -1.26 -0.39 2.95
N CYS A 25 -1.12 0.81 3.50
CA CYS A 25 -0.07 1.15 4.45
C CYS A 25 -0.50 0.76 5.86
N THR A 26 0.30 -0.03 6.56
CA THR A 26 0.11 -0.35 7.98
C THR A 26 1.28 0.21 8.77
N ILE A 27 0.97 1.13 9.67
CA ILE A 27 1.98 1.80 10.51
C ILE A 27 1.69 1.53 11.98
N THR A 28 2.70 1.12 12.73
CA THR A 28 2.65 1.03 14.18
C THR A 28 3.44 2.19 14.80
N GLY A 29 2.73 3.15 15.38
CA GLY A 29 3.27 4.12 16.33
C GLY A 29 3.64 5.52 15.82
N ASN A 30 3.83 5.77 14.51
CA ASN A 30 4.30 7.10 14.05
C ASN A 30 3.61 7.62 12.77
N SER A 31 2.82 8.69 12.89
CA SER A 31 2.08 9.33 11.79
C SER A 31 2.97 9.91 10.67
N ALA A 32 4.23 10.25 10.96
CA ALA A 32 5.17 10.70 9.93
C ALA A 32 5.49 9.59 8.90
N LEU A 33 5.53 8.33 9.36
CA LEU A 33 5.73 7.18 8.46
C LEU A 33 4.48 6.89 7.63
N GLN A 34 3.30 7.28 8.12
CA GLN A 34 2.06 7.18 7.35
C GLN A 34 2.06 8.13 6.16
N GLN A 35 2.38 9.40 6.38
CA GLN A 35 2.48 10.38 5.29
C GLN A 35 3.54 9.97 4.26
N ALA A 36 4.70 9.48 4.72
CA ALA A 36 5.72 8.97 3.81
C ALA A 36 5.22 7.77 2.98
N CYS A 37 4.43 6.87 3.58
CA CYS A 37 3.86 5.74 2.86
C CYS A 37 2.80 6.17 1.84
N GLU A 38 1.89 7.05 2.23
CA GLU A 38 0.83 7.59 1.36
C GLU A 38 1.43 8.38 0.19
N ASP A 39 2.50 9.14 0.40
CA ASP A 39 3.18 9.90 -0.64
C ASP A 39 3.94 9.01 -1.64
N VAL A 40 4.70 8.02 -1.13
CA VAL A 40 5.48 7.10 -1.97
C VAL A 40 4.57 6.13 -2.75
N PHE A 41 3.56 5.56 -2.09
CA PHE A 41 2.68 4.56 -2.69
C PHE A 41 1.40 5.14 -3.31
N ARG A 42 1.21 6.47 -3.19
CA ARG A 42 0.08 7.25 -3.71
C ARG A 42 -1.28 6.65 -3.34
N VAL A 43 -1.39 6.20 -2.09
CA VAL A 43 -2.63 5.68 -1.51
C VAL A 43 -3.31 6.88 -0.86
N LYS A 44 -4.37 7.41 -1.47
CA LYS A 44 -5.24 8.43 -0.86
C LYS A 44 -6.60 7.83 -0.56
#